data_AF-A0A846LR55-F1
#
_entry.id   AF-A0A846LR55-F1
#
_cell.length_a   1.000
_cell.length_b   1.000
_cell.length_c   1.000
_cell.angle_alpha   90.00
_cell.angle_beta   90.00
_cell.angle_gamma   90.00
#
_symmetry.space_group_name_H-M   'P 1'
#
loop_
_entity.id
_entity.type
_entity.pdbx_description
1 polymer ?
#
loop_
_entity_poly.entity_id
_entity_poly.type
_entity_poly.pdbx_seq_one_letter_code
_entity_poly.pdbx_strand_id
1 'polypeptide(L)'
;MEFAPQASGVGIAAAFSVPLQVGAVLLGVLDVYRAVPGPLSQALLPVLEVYAQAATAVLLMLTDSGGRPAGAAELAELADIRPVVHQATGMIAVQLDVDLTTALLRLRAHAFHAGRPMQHLAVDVVARRLTLDHSTTGAQHHRAPAPDAPVPDPSDFKQRNRDEHP
;
A
#
# COMPACT_ATOMS: atom_id res chain seq x y z
N MET A 1 4.51 -11.78 1.05
CA MET A 1 3.11 -11.67 0.58
C MET A 1 2.23 -12.40 1.59
N GLU A 2 1.58 -11.68 2.49
CA GLU A 2 0.80 -12.31 3.56
C GLU A 2 -0.54 -11.58 3.83
N PHE A 3 -1.26 -11.22 2.77
CA PHE A 3 -2.58 -10.60 2.91
C PHE A 3 -3.61 -11.56 3.51
N ALA A 4 -3.62 -12.83 3.06
CA ALA A 4 -4.64 -13.79 3.48
C ALA A 4 -4.59 -14.16 4.98
N PRO A 5 -3.41 -14.42 5.59
CA PRO A 5 -3.33 -14.68 7.04
C PRO A 5 -3.73 -13.45 7.88
N GLN A 6 -3.38 -12.26 7.42
CA GLN A 6 -3.67 -11.03 8.15
C GLN A 6 -5.15 -10.62 8.01
N ALA A 7 -5.74 -10.82 6.83
CA ALA A 7 -7.19 -10.70 6.62
C ALA A 7 -7.98 -11.69 7.49
N SER A 8 -7.50 -12.93 7.60
CA SER A 8 -8.06 -13.93 8.50
C SER A 8 -7.98 -13.47 9.97
N GLY A 9 -6.88 -12.84 10.36
CA GLY A 9 -6.68 -12.28 11.70
C GLY A 9 -7.68 -11.18 12.10
N VAL A 10 -8.30 -10.50 11.12
CA VAL A 10 -9.38 -9.52 11.34
C VAL A 10 -10.78 -10.05 10.99
N GLY A 11 -10.91 -11.37 10.82
CA GLY A 11 -12.20 -12.04 10.61
C GLY A 11 -12.72 -12.03 9.17
N ILE A 12 -11.89 -11.70 8.18
CA ILE A 12 -12.24 -11.79 6.76
C ILE A 12 -11.81 -13.16 6.24
N ALA A 13 -12.78 -13.99 5.84
CA ALA A 13 -12.57 -15.34 5.32
C ALA A 13 -12.87 -15.49 3.82
N ALA A 14 -13.56 -14.51 3.22
CA ALA A 14 -13.80 -14.43 1.77
C ALA A 14 -14.01 -12.97 1.33
N ALA A 15 -13.64 -12.66 0.09
CA ALA A 15 -13.84 -11.37 -0.56
C ALA A 15 -14.37 -11.56 -1.98
N PHE A 16 -15.28 -10.70 -2.41
CA PHE A 16 -15.88 -10.72 -3.75
C PHE A 16 -15.87 -9.30 -4.32
N SER A 17 -15.45 -9.16 -5.58
CA SER A 17 -15.36 -7.87 -6.25
C SER A 17 -16.23 -7.86 -7.50
N VAL A 18 -17.06 -6.83 -7.66
CA VAL A 18 -17.91 -6.65 -8.84
C VAL A 18 -17.66 -5.27 -9.45
N PRO A 19 -17.47 -5.16 -10.77
CA PRO A 19 -17.19 -3.89 -11.41
C PRO A 19 -18.39 -2.93 -11.30
N LEU A 20 -18.09 -1.68 -10.98
CA LEU A 20 -19.01 -0.55 -11.09
C LEU A 20 -18.72 0.11 -12.44
N GLN A 21 -19.52 -0.19 -13.45
CA GLN A 21 -19.24 0.23 -14.83
C GLN A 21 -20.51 0.59 -15.62
N VAL A 22 -20.34 1.48 -16.60
CA VAL A 22 -21.38 1.86 -17.56
C VAL A 22 -20.85 1.60 -18.97
N GLY A 23 -21.43 0.62 -19.66
CA GLY A 23 -20.89 0.15 -20.93
C GLY A 23 -19.44 -0.31 -20.75
N ALA A 24 -18.50 0.36 -21.45
CA ALA A 24 -17.07 0.10 -21.36
C ALA A 24 -16.33 0.96 -20.29
N VAL A 25 -17.02 1.86 -19.60
CA VAL A 25 -16.42 2.79 -18.65
C VAL A 25 -16.43 2.18 -17.25
N LEU A 26 -15.24 1.85 -16.72
CA LEU A 26 -15.07 1.37 -15.34
C LEU A 26 -14.95 2.54 -14.36
N LEU A 27 -15.99 2.76 -13.57
CA LEU A 27 -16.00 3.76 -12.50
C LEU A 27 -15.24 3.24 -11.27
N GLY A 28 -15.36 1.96 -10.95
CA GLY A 28 -14.66 1.35 -9.82
C GLY A 28 -15.02 -0.11 -9.59
N VAL A 29 -14.82 -0.60 -8.37
CA VAL A 29 -15.21 -1.94 -7.95
C VAL A 29 -15.96 -1.86 -6.63
N LEU A 30 -16.97 -2.70 -6.46
CA LEU A 30 -17.63 -2.96 -5.19
C LEU A 30 -17.01 -4.21 -4.59
N ASP A 31 -16.35 -4.03 -3.44
CA ASP A 31 -15.77 -5.12 -2.66
C ASP A 31 -16.69 -5.52 -1.50
N VAL A 32 -16.97 -6.81 -1.37
CA VAL A 32 -17.78 -7.38 -0.29
C VAL A 32 -16.99 -8.44 0.45
N TYR A 33 -16.94 -8.32 1.77
CA TYR A 33 -16.21 -9.23 2.65
C TYR A 33 -17.16 -10.10 3.47
N ARG A 34 -16.74 -11.33 3.75
CA ARG A 34 -17.51 -12.29 4.54
C ARG A 34 -16.61 -13.02 5.54
N ALA A 35 -17.13 -13.25 6.75
CA ALA A 35 -16.43 -13.97 7.81
C ALA A 35 -16.47 -15.51 7.68
N VAL A 36 -17.21 -16.03 6.71
CA VAL A 36 -17.34 -17.47 6.42
C VAL A 36 -16.63 -17.79 5.11
N PRO A 37 -15.73 -18.79 5.05
CA PRO A 37 -15.05 -19.16 3.82
C PRO A 37 -16.02 -19.78 2.80
N GLY A 38 -15.62 -19.84 1.53
CA GLY A 38 -16.35 -20.54 0.47
C GLY A 38 -16.82 -19.64 -0.68
N PRO A 39 -17.42 -20.22 -1.74
CA PRO A 39 -17.87 -19.45 -2.89
C PRO A 39 -19.03 -18.50 -2.56
N LEU A 40 -19.28 -17.53 -3.44
CA LEU A 40 -20.53 -16.77 -3.42
C LEU A 40 -21.64 -17.68 -3.94
N SER A 41 -22.77 -17.75 -3.23
CA SER A 41 -23.88 -18.58 -3.70
C SER A 41 -24.44 -18.01 -5.00
N GLN A 42 -24.89 -18.88 -5.89
CA GLN A 42 -25.55 -18.46 -7.14
C GLN A 42 -26.79 -17.57 -6.87
N ALA A 43 -27.45 -17.77 -5.73
CA ALA A 43 -28.57 -16.94 -5.28
C ALA A 43 -28.16 -15.52 -4.84
N LEU A 44 -26.91 -15.31 -4.43
CA LEU A 44 -26.38 -14.00 -4.00
C LEU A 44 -25.81 -13.18 -5.16
N LEU A 45 -25.50 -13.80 -6.30
CA LEU A 45 -24.98 -13.08 -7.47
C LEU A 45 -25.93 -11.99 -7.97
N PRO A 46 -27.24 -12.23 -8.17
CA PRO A 46 -28.16 -11.16 -8.59
C PRO A 46 -28.27 -10.04 -7.57
N VAL A 47 -28.19 -10.38 -6.28
CA VAL A 47 -28.22 -9.40 -5.19
C VAL A 47 -27.00 -8.47 -5.28
N LEU A 48 -25.81 -9.05 -5.45
CA LEU A 48 -24.57 -8.29 -5.58
C LEU A 48 -24.56 -7.41 -6.84
N GLU A 49 -25.14 -7.89 -7.94
CA GLU A 49 -25.30 -7.11 -9.16
C GLU A 49 -26.25 -5.91 -8.96
N VAL A 50 -27.38 -6.10 -8.28
CA VAL A 50 -28.29 -5.00 -7.93
C VAL A 50 -27.59 -3.95 -7.06
N TYR A 51 -26.79 -4.37 -6.07
CA TYR A 51 -26.00 -3.43 -5.28
C TYR A 51 -24.95 -2.69 -6.13
N ALA A 52 -24.28 -3.38 -7.05
CA ALA A 52 -23.32 -2.77 -7.97
C ALA A 52 -23.99 -1.75 -8.90
N GLN A 53 -25.19 -2.05 -9.40
CA GLN A 53 -25.98 -1.12 -10.22
C GLN A 53 -26.44 0.10 -9.42
N ALA A 54 -26.94 -0.10 -8.20
CA ALA A 54 -27.34 0.99 -7.31
C ALA A 54 -26.14 1.89 -6.95
N ALA A 55 -25.00 1.30 -6.60
CA ALA A 55 -23.77 2.04 -6.34
C ALA A 55 -23.31 2.82 -7.58
N THR A 56 -23.34 2.20 -8.76
CA THR A 56 -23.03 2.86 -10.04
C THR A 56 -23.93 4.07 -10.29
N ALA A 57 -25.24 3.93 -10.08
CA ALA A 57 -26.19 5.03 -10.22
C ALA A 57 -25.90 6.18 -9.25
N VAL A 58 -25.59 5.88 -7.98
CA VAL A 58 -25.18 6.88 -6.99
C VAL A 58 -23.90 7.59 -7.46
N LEU A 59 -22.86 6.84 -7.87
CA LEU A 59 -21.62 7.44 -8.38
C LEU A 59 -21.87 8.42 -9.54
N LEU A 60 -22.75 8.07 -10.48
CA LEU A 60 -23.11 8.94 -11.60
C LEU A 60 -23.85 10.21 -11.14
N MET A 61 -24.81 10.08 -10.22
CA MET A 61 -25.51 11.24 -9.64
C MET A 61 -24.55 12.18 -8.93
N LEU A 62 -23.56 11.63 -8.22
CA LEU A 62 -22.52 12.40 -7.54
C LEU A 62 -21.65 13.19 -8.52
N THR A 63 -21.33 12.60 -9.67
CA THR A 63 -20.54 13.27 -10.71
C THR A 63 -21.33 14.34 -11.48
N ASP A 64 -22.64 14.18 -11.64
CA ASP A 64 -23.50 15.09 -12.41
C ASP A 64 -23.97 16.30 -11.60
N SER A 65 -24.13 16.15 -10.27
CA SER A 65 -24.84 17.14 -9.46
C SER A 65 -24.10 18.46 -9.22
N GLY A 66 -22.77 18.55 -9.38
CA GLY A 66 -21.96 19.76 -9.09
C GLY A 66 -21.99 20.26 -7.62
N GLY A 67 -23.02 19.92 -6.86
CA GLY A 67 -23.16 20.06 -5.43
C GLY A 67 -22.64 18.80 -4.75
N ARG A 68 -21.84 18.97 -3.69
CA ARG A 68 -21.28 17.90 -2.88
C ARG A 68 -22.31 17.39 -1.87
N PRO A 69 -23.00 16.26 -2.09
CA PRO A 69 -23.52 15.50 -0.96
C PRO A 69 -22.36 14.93 -0.15
N ALA A 70 -22.64 14.53 1.09
CA ALA A 70 -21.65 13.87 1.96
C ALA A 70 -21.03 12.66 1.23
N GLY A 71 -19.70 12.64 1.10
CA GLY A 71 -18.93 11.61 0.37
C GLY A 71 -18.53 11.96 -1.07
N ALA A 72 -19.12 12.99 -1.70
CA ALA A 72 -18.72 13.40 -3.06
C ALA A 72 -17.29 13.96 -3.13
N ALA A 73 -16.85 14.64 -2.06
CA ALA A 73 -15.48 15.13 -1.94
C ALA A 73 -14.47 13.98 -1.82
N GLU A 74 -14.79 12.96 -1.01
CA GLU A 74 -13.95 11.76 -0.84
C GLU A 74 -13.86 10.96 -2.15
N LEU A 75 -14.96 10.85 -2.89
CA LEU A 75 -14.98 10.20 -4.19
C LEU A 75 -14.19 10.97 -5.25
N ALA A 76 -14.28 12.31 -5.25
CA ALA A 76 -13.49 13.15 -6.13
C ALA A 76 -11.99 13.05 -5.81
N GLU A 77 -11.62 13.04 -4.51
CA GLU A 77 -10.25 12.78 -4.09
C GLU A 77 -9.77 11.39 -4.55
N LEU A 78 -10.59 10.35 -4.44
CA LEU A 78 -10.28 9.00 -4.94
C LEU A 78 -10.09 8.98 -6.47
N ALA A 79 -10.84 9.79 -7.21
CA ALA A 79 -10.67 9.93 -8.66
C ALA A 79 -9.34 10.63 -9.02
N ASP A 80 -8.94 11.66 -8.28
CA ASP A 80 -7.66 12.37 -8.44
C ASP A 80 -6.45 11.53 -8.01
N ILE A 81 -6.65 10.55 -7.13
CA ILE A 81 -5.60 9.63 -6.66
C ILE A 81 -5.19 8.61 -7.75
N ARG A 82 -6.11 8.19 -8.64
CA ARG A 82 -5.80 7.20 -9.68
C ARG A 82 -4.68 7.65 -10.64
N PRO A 83 -4.69 8.89 -11.18
CA PRO A 83 -3.58 9.43 -11.95
C PRO A 83 -2.25 9.42 -11.18
N VAL A 84 -2.26 9.79 -9.89
CA VAL A 84 -1.05 9.87 -9.06
C VAL A 84 -0.42 8.49 -8.85
N VAL A 85 -1.23 7.46 -8.60
CA VAL A 85 -0.77 6.08 -8.50
C VAL A 85 -0.14 5.60 -9.82
N HIS A 86 -0.75 5.92 -10.95
CA HIS A 86 -0.20 5.58 -12.27
C HIS A 86 1.14 6.28 -12.51
N GLN A 87 1.25 7.57 -12.17
CA GLN A 87 2.50 8.32 -12.28
C GLN A 87 3.60 7.75 -11.38
N ALA A 88 3.29 7.49 -10.11
CA ALA A 88 4.22 6.86 -9.18
C ALA A 88 4.70 5.50 -9.71
N THR A 89 3.78 4.68 -10.23
CA THR A 89 4.10 3.38 -10.83
C THR A 89 5.07 3.53 -12.00
N GLY A 90 4.84 4.48 -12.90
CA GLY A 90 5.75 4.79 -14.01
C GLY A 90 7.14 5.24 -13.53
N MET A 91 7.18 6.11 -12.51
CA MET A 91 8.46 6.55 -11.92
C MET A 91 9.24 5.39 -11.32
N ILE A 92 8.57 4.49 -10.59
CA ILE A 92 9.18 3.30 -9.99
C ILE A 92 9.68 2.33 -11.06
N ALA A 93 8.91 2.12 -12.13
CA ALA A 93 9.30 1.25 -13.24
C ALA A 93 10.61 1.72 -13.90
N VAL A 94 10.76 3.03 -14.13
CA VAL A 94 12.00 3.62 -14.65
C VAL A 94 13.14 3.53 -13.64
N GLN A 95 12.89 3.82 -12.36
CA GLN A 95 13.92 3.80 -11.31
C GLN A 95 14.52 2.41 -11.08
N LEU A 96 13.69 1.36 -11.22
CA LEU A 96 14.08 -0.02 -10.94
C LEU A 96 14.34 -0.86 -12.19
N ASP A 97 14.17 -0.29 -13.38
CA ASP A 97 14.27 -0.98 -14.67
C ASP A 97 13.40 -2.27 -14.72
N VAL A 98 12.12 -2.12 -14.41
CA VAL A 98 11.13 -3.22 -14.39
C VAL A 98 9.86 -2.85 -15.14
N ASP A 99 9.06 -3.85 -15.48
CA ASP A 99 7.74 -3.62 -16.06
C ASP A 99 6.76 -2.96 -15.06
N LEU A 100 5.70 -2.33 -15.59
CA LEU A 100 4.70 -1.61 -14.80
C LEU A 100 3.97 -2.50 -13.77
N THR A 101 3.76 -3.78 -14.09
CA THR A 101 3.10 -4.71 -13.17
C THR A 101 3.98 -4.97 -11.96
N THR A 102 5.26 -5.22 -12.18
CA THR A 102 6.25 -5.39 -11.11
C THR A 102 6.40 -4.12 -10.27
N ALA A 103 6.46 -2.93 -10.91
CA ALA A 103 6.53 -1.66 -10.19
C ALA A 103 5.31 -1.42 -9.29
N LEU A 104 4.10 -1.66 -9.80
CA LEU A 104 2.86 -1.53 -9.03
C LEU A 104 2.81 -2.53 -7.87
N LEU A 105 3.29 -3.75 -8.10
CA LEU A 105 3.38 -4.77 -7.06
C LEU A 105 4.34 -4.34 -5.94
N ARG A 106 5.48 -3.74 -6.28
CA ARG A 106 6.42 -3.19 -5.28
C ARG A 106 5.81 -2.05 -4.48
N LEU A 107 5.10 -1.13 -5.14
CA LEU A 107 4.39 -0.04 -4.46
C LEU A 107 3.35 -0.60 -3.46
N ARG A 108 2.58 -1.62 -3.87
CA ARG A 108 1.62 -2.31 -2.99
C ARG A 108 2.29 -3.00 -1.82
N ALA A 109 3.37 -3.72 -2.08
CA ALA A 109 4.13 -4.42 -1.05
C ALA A 109 4.69 -3.44 -0.01
N HIS A 110 5.23 -2.30 -0.46
CA HIS A 110 5.74 -1.26 0.43
C HIS A 110 4.62 -0.61 1.25
N ALA A 111 3.47 -0.31 0.64
CA ALA A 111 2.29 0.21 1.34
C ALA A 111 1.82 -0.72 2.46
N PHE A 112 1.74 -2.00 2.13
CA PHE A 112 1.35 -3.04 3.07
C PHE A 112 2.33 -3.18 4.23
N HIS A 113 3.63 -3.22 3.94
CA HIS A 113 4.67 -3.33 4.97
C HIS A 113 4.74 -2.09 5.87
N ALA A 114 4.56 -0.90 5.29
CA ALA A 114 4.57 0.36 6.03
C ALA A 114 3.26 0.63 6.80
N GLY A 115 2.20 -0.16 6.58
CA GLY A 115 0.87 0.09 7.14
C GLY A 115 0.28 1.43 6.69
N ARG A 116 0.72 1.95 5.52
CA ARG A 116 0.31 3.27 5.00
C ARG A 116 -0.55 3.10 3.75
N PRO A 117 -1.56 3.96 3.56
CA PRO A 117 -2.34 3.97 2.33
C PRO A 117 -1.42 4.13 1.11
N MET A 118 -1.57 3.23 0.13
CA MET A 118 -0.75 3.23 -1.10
C MET A 118 -0.80 4.59 -1.83
N GLN A 119 -1.96 5.26 -1.78
CA GLN A 119 -2.17 6.59 -2.34
C GLN A 119 -1.27 7.67 -1.72
N HIS A 120 -1.04 7.64 -0.40
CA HIS A 120 -0.14 8.60 0.26
C HIS A 120 1.31 8.34 -0.15
N LEU A 121 1.68 7.06 -0.29
CA LEU A 121 3.01 6.71 -0.78
C LEU A 121 3.19 7.10 -2.25
N ALA A 122 2.17 6.96 -3.09
CA ALA A 122 2.22 7.42 -4.47
C ALA A 122 2.47 8.93 -4.55
N VAL A 123 1.81 9.73 -3.71
CA VAL A 123 2.08 11.18 -3.60
C VAL A 123 3.53 11.44 -3.18
N ASP A 124 4.05 10.70 -2.21
CA ASP A 124 5.45 10.85 -1.76
C ASP A 124 6.46 10.45 -2.84
N VAL A 125 6.17 9.41 -3.64
CA VAL A 125 7.00 9.01 -4.78
C VAL A 125 7.00 10.09 -5.86
N VAL A 126 5.83 10.61 -6.24
CA VAL A 126 5.72 11.68 -7.24
C VAL A 126 6.42 12.96 -6.76
N ALA A 127 6.30 13.27 -5.46
CA ALA A 127 7.01 14.37 -4.83
C ALA A 127 8.51 14.12 -4.60
N ARG A 128 9.04 12.94 -5.01
CA ARG A 128 10.43 12.49 -4.79
C ARG A 128 10.88 12.49 -3.33
N ARG A 129 9.94 12.35 -2.40
CA ARG A 129 10.19 12.17 -0.96
C ARG A 129 10.43 10.71 -0.58
N LEU A 130 10.02 9.79 -1.46
CA LEU A 130 10.22 8.36 -1.31
C LEU A 130 10.82 7.79 -2.60
N THR A 131 11.91 7.03 -2.47
CA THR A 131 12.50 6.25 -3.55
C THR A 131 12.41 4.78 -3.16
N LEU A 132 11.80 3.96 -4.02
CA LEU A 132 11.81 2.52 -3.82
C LEU A 132 13.08 1.98 -4.46
N ASP A 133 13.94 1.34 -3.68
CA ASP A 133 15.18 0.74 -4.15
C ASP A 133 15.01 -0.77 -4.39
N HIS A 134 16.07 -1.44 -4.86
CA HIS A 134 16.04 -2.87 -5.14
C HIS A 134 15.88 -3.75 -3.87
N SER A 135 15.88 -3.16 -2.68
CA SER A 135 16.08 -3.81 -1.38
C SER A 135 14.81 -4.26 -0.65
N THR A 136 13.63 -4.21 -1.27
CA THR A 136 12.39 -4.73 -0.64
C THR A 136 12.10 -6.19 -1.03
N THR A 137 13.14 -7.03 -0.99
CA THR A 137 13.02 -8.49 -0.92
C THR A 137 13.73 -8.91 0.36
N GLY A 138 13.01 -9.60 1.25
CA GLY A 138 13.37 -9.77 2.65
C GLY A 138 14.80 -10.27 2.89
N ALA A 139 15.59 -9.44 3.56
CA ALA A 139 16.60 -9.82 4.54
C ALA A 139 17.04 -8.53 5.23
N GLN A 140 16.52 -8.29 6.43
CA GLN A 140 17.26 -7.46 7.38
C GLN A 140 18.60 -8.17 7.61
N HIS A 141 19.64 -7.78 6.87
CA HIS A 141 21.00 -8.03 7.33
C HIS A 141 21.22 -7.07 8.48
N HIS A 142 20.82 -7.52 9.67
CA HIS A 142 21.45 -7.14 10.91
C HIS A 142 22.95 -7.33 10.70
N ARG A 143 23.66 -6.23 10.42
CA ARG A 143 25.12 -6.23 10.48
C ARG A 143 25.48 -6.36 11.95
N ALA A 144 25.58 -7.60 12.41
CA ALA A 144 26.25 -7.89 13.66
C ALA A 144 27.66 -7.28 13.60
N PRO A 145 28.15 -6.64 14.67
CA PRO A 145 29.54 -6.22 14.74
C PRO A 145 30.45 -7.45 14.61
N ALA A 146 31.57 -7.30 13.91
CA ALA A 146 32.57 -8.35 13.74
C ALA A 146 33.06 -8.86 15.11
N PRO A 147 33.34 -10.17 15.28
CA PRO A 147 33.94 -10.68 16.50
C PRO A 147 35.45 -10.37 16.54
N ASP A 148 35.91 -10.03 17.75
CA ASP A 148 37.29 -9.98 18.22
C ASP A 148 38.24 -8.94 17.61
N ALA A 149 38.08 -7.69 18.08
CA ALA A 149 39.25 -6.89 18.42
C ALA A 149 39.56 -7.09 19.92
N PRO A 150 40.82 -7.31 20.32
CA PRO A 150 41.16 -7.55 21.73
C PRO A 150 40.77 -6.32 22.58
N VAL A 151 40.09 -6.58 23.69
CA VAL A 151 39.77 -5.57 24.71
C VAL A 151 41.09 -4.98 25.20
N PRO A 152 41.33 -3.66 25.09
CA PRO A 152 42.54 -3.04 25.61
C PRO A 152 42.60 -3.16 27.15
N ASP A 153 43.80 -3.38 27.67
CA ASP A 153 44.07 -3.57 29.09
C ASP A 153 43.61 -2.34 29.90
N PRO A 154 42.79 -2.50 30.95
CA PRO A 154 42.32 -1.39 31.79
C PRO A 154 43.44 -0.59 32.49
N SER A 155 44.69 -1.03 32.40
CA SER A 155 45.87 -0.32 32.90
C SER A 155 46.27 0.88 32.03
N ASP A 156 45.96 0.89 30.73
CA ASP A 156 46.36 1.96 29.80
C ASP A 156 45.63 3.30 30.05
N PHE A 157 44.44 3.25 30.64
CA PHE A 157 43.63 4.44 30.93
C PHE A 157 44.12 5.25 32.15
N LYS A 158 44.93 4.66 33.04
CA LYS A 158 45.43 5.36 34.24
C LYS A 158 46.70 6.19 33.99
N GLN A 159 47.46 5.91 32.94
CA GLN A 159 48.69 6.65 32.63
C GLN A 159 48.39 7.98 31.90
N ARG A 160 47.32 8.02 31.08
CA ARG A 160 47.03 9.15 30.19
C ARG A 160 46.45 10.39 30.89
N ASN A 161 45.90 10.25 32.10
CA ASN A 161 45.29 11.35 32.85
C ASN A 161 46.22 11.99 33.90
N ARG A 162 47.50 11.60 33.95
CA ARG A 162 48.47 12.14 34.93
C ARG A 162 49.35 13.27 34.39
N ASP A 163 49.40 13.45 33.07
CA ASP A 163 50.36 14.37 32.43
C ASP A 163 49.75 15.70 31.94
N GLU A 164 48.48 16.00 32.26
CA GLU A 164 47.82 17.28 31.93
C GLU A 164 47.25 17.98 33.17
N HIS A 165 48.13 18.43 34.06
CA HIS A 165 47.96 19.68 34.84
C HIS A 165 49.25 20.04 35.60
N PRO A 166 49.86 21.18 35.28
CA PRO A 166 50.18 22.19 36.28
C PRO A 166 49.11 23.28 36.36
#